data_AF-A0A5J6YWY5-F1
#
_entry.id   AF-A0A5J6YWY5-F1
#
_cell.length_a   1.000
_cell.length_b   1.000
_cell.length_c   1.000
_cell.angle_alpha   90.00
_cell.angle_beta   90.00
_cell.angle_gamma   90.00
#
_symmetry.space_group_name_H-M   'P 1'
#
loop_
_entity.id
_entity.type
_entity.pdbx_description
1 polymer ?
#
loop_
_entity_poly.entity_id
_entity_poly.type
_entity_poly.pdbx_seq_one_letter_code
_entity_poly.pdbx_strand_id
1 'polypeptide(L)' 'MSYTLLRPTANGMENVGCFETYRAIRAASQEGYRYTVAEISDDHVEIEDDRGRMLYLITWTRDDN' A
#
# COMPACT_ATOMS: atom_id res chain seq x y z
N MET A 1 -6.81 -2.78 -14.33
CA MET A 1 -5.85 -2.28 -13.31
C MET A 1 -6.56 -2.11 -11.98
N SER A 2 -6.14 -2.87 -10.98
CA SER A 2 -6.64 -2.80 -9.59
C SER A 2 -5.46 -2.62 -8.64
N TYR A 3 -5.73 -2.04 -7.47
CA TYR A 3 -4.74 -1.79 -6.44
C TYR A 3 -5.07 -2.61 -5.20
N THR A 4 -4.09 -3.29 -4.64
CA THR A 4 -4.23 -4.09 -3.44
C THR A 4 -3.43 -3.46 -2.31
N LEU A 5 -4.08 -3.29 -1.16
CA LEU A 5 -3.44 -2.84 0.06
C LEU A 5 -3.07 -4.06 0.88
N LEU A 6 -1.79 -4.18 1.21
CA LEU A 6 -1.26 -5.23 2.05
C LEU A 6 -0.73 -4.62 3.34
N ARG A 7 -0.88 -5.35 4.44
CA ARG A 7 -0.33 -5.00 5.75
C ARG A 7 0.69 -6.06 6.17
N PRO A 8 1.91 -5.68 6.59
CA PRO A 8 2.86 -6.63 7.14
C PRO A 8 2.34 -7.18 8.48
N THR A 9 2.59 -8.48 8.68
CA THR A 9 2.23 -9.24 9.88
C THR A 9 3.41 -10.14 10.26
N ALA A 10 3.36 -10.76 11.45
CA ALA A 10 4.40 -11.69 11.89
C ALA A 10 4.62 -12.88 10.94
N ASN A 11 3.62 -13.20 10.09
CA ASN A 11 3.64 -14.36 9.19
C ASN A 11 3.81 -13.97 7.70
N GLY A 12 4.06 -12.69 7.38
CA GLY A 12 4.16 -12.19 6.01
C GLY A 12 3.17 -11.06 5.74
N MET A 13 2.56 -11.03 4.55
CA MET A 13 1.65 -9.96 4.12
C MET A 13 0.18 -10.39 4.19
N GLU A 14 -0.68 -9.54 4.75
CA GLU A 14 -2.13 -9.72 4.79
C GLU A 14 -2.82 -8.76 3.82
N ASN A 15 -3.80 -9.24 3.04
CA ASN A 15 -4.63 -8.39 2.20
C ASN A 15 -5.70 -7.69 3.05
N VAL A 16 -5.60 -6.36 3.14
CA VAL A 16 -6.55 -5.50 3.88
C VAL A 16 -7.61 -4.88 2.97
N GLY A 17 -7.44 -4.91 1.65
CA GLY A 17 -8.45 -4.44 0.72
C GLY A 17 -7.97 -4.34 -0.72
N CYS A 18 -8.94 -4.32 -1.64
CA CYS A 18 -8.74 -4.07 -3.06
C CYS A 18 -9.52 -2.81 -3.48
N PHE A 19 -8.92 -1.99 -4.32
CA PHE A 19 -9.45 -0.70 -4.74
C PHE A 19 -9.26 -0.54 -6.25
N GLU A 20 -10.23 0.11 -6.89
CA GLU A 20 -10.20 0.35 -8.33
C GLU A 20 -9.31 1.54 -8.73
N THR A 21 -8.97 2.42 -7.77
CA THR A 21 -8.20 3.63 -8.05
C THR A 21 -7.07 3.84 -7.04
N TYR A 22 -5.94 4.39 -7.53
CA TYR A 22 -4.81 4.76 -6.69
C TYR A 22 -5.21 5.78 -5.60
N ARG A 23 -6.12 6.70 -5.92
CA ARG A 23 -6.61 7.70 -4.95
C ARG A 23 -7.34 7.05 -3.77
N ALA A 24 -8.18 6.05 -4.03
CA ALA A 24 -8.96 5.38 -2.99
C ALA A 24 -8.05 4.55 -2.07
N ILE A 25 -7.15 3.74 -2.64
CA ILE A 25 -6.21 2.96 -1.84
C ILE A 25 -5.26 3.86 -1.05
N ARG A 26 -4.83 4.98 -1.65
CA ARG A 26 -4.03 5.97 -0.94
C ARG A 26 -4.79 6.46 0.25
N ALA A 27 -6.00 7.02 0.10
CA ALA A 27 -6.81 7.50 1.22
C ALA A 27 -6.96 6.43 2.34
N ALA A 28 -7.24 5.19 1.98
CA ALA A 28 -7.36 4.08 2.93
C ALA A 28 -6.04 3.80 3.69
N SER A 29 -4.90 3.84 3.01
CA SER A 29 -3.58 3.68 3.63
C SER A 29 -3.17 4.85 4.55
N GLN A 30 -3.86 5.99 4.46
CA GLN A 30 -3.57 7.19 5.26
C GLN A 30 -4.43 7.28 6.52
N GLU A 31 -5.49 6.48 6.61
CA GLU A 31 -6.48 6.61 7.66
C GLU A 31 -5.90 6.18 9.02
N GLY A 32 -5.77 7.15 9.94
CA GLY A 32 -5.38 6.89 11.33
C GLY A 32 -3.88 7.00 11.66
N TYR A 33 -3.00 7.32 10.70
CA TYR A 33 -1.55 7.42 10.95
C TYR A 33 -0.93 8.72 10.41
N ARG A 34 0.08 9.25 11.12
CA ARG A 34 1.09 10.13 10.50
C ARG A 34 2.11 9.21 9.84
N TYR A 35 2.12 9.15 8.51
CA TYR A 35 3.04 8.29 7.75
C TYR A 35 3.80 9.13 6.71
N THR A 36 4.89 8.54 6.23
CA THR A 36 5.71 9.05 5.12
C THR A 36 5.58 8.07 3.96
N VAL A 37 5.46 8.58 2.73
CA VAL A 37 5.63 7.72 1.56
C VAL A 37 7.12 7.48 1.42
N ALA A 38 7.54 6.23 1.52
CA ALA A 38 8.95 5.89 1.57
C ALA A 38 9.51 5.64 0.18
N GLU A 39 8.81 4.84 -0.61
CA GLU A 39 9.31 4.37 -1.90
C GLU A 39 8.17 4.18 -2.91
N ILE A 40 8.41 4.59 -4.15
CA ILE A 40 7.53 4.37 -5.30
C ILE A 40 8.34 3.60 -6.35
N SER A 41 8.00 2.34 -6.53
CA SER A 41 8.51 1.45 -7.58
C SER A 41 7.47 1.30 -8.70
N ASP A 42 7.85 0.70 -9.84
CA ASP A 42 6.95 0.55 -11.00
C ASP A 42 5.79 -0.43 -10.73
N ASP A 43 5.92 -1.28 -9.71
CA ASP A 43 4.95 -2.31 -9.32
C ASP A 43 4.35 -2.15 -7.92
N HIS A 44 4.93 -1.31 -7.05
CA HIS A 44 4.44 -1.11 -5.69
C HIS A 44 4.82 0.25 -5.07
N VAL A 45 4.13 0.61 -3.97
CA VAL A 45 4.42 1.76 -3.10
C VAL A 45 4.49 1.30 -1.66
N GLU A 46 5.58 1.63 -0.98
CA GLU A 46 5.77 1.37 0.45
C GLU A 46 5.35 2.57 1.29
N ILE A 47 4.63 2.28 2.37
CA ILE A 47 4.15 3.28 3.32
C ILE A 47 4.73 2.93 4.68
N GLU A 48 5.45 3.88 5.26
CA GLU A 48 6.16 3.71 6.52
C GLU A 48 5.72 4.73 7.56
N ASP A 49 5.83 4.37 8.85
CA ASP A 49 5.72 5.33 9.94
C ASP A 49 6.97 6.22 10.08
N ASP A 50 6.94 7.22 10.97
CA ASP A 50 8.04 8.18 11.18
C ASP A 50 9.37 7.55 11.62
N ARG A 51 9.34 6.29 12.04
CA ARG A 51 10.49 5.50 12.49
C ARG A 51 11.02 4.56 11.41
N GLY A 52 10.50 4.64 10.18
CA GLY A 52 10.90 3.76 9.07
C GLY A 52 10.43 2.31 9.25
N ARG A 53 9.27 2.10 9.90
CA ARG A 53 8.63 0.78 9.92
C ARG A 53 7.53 0.74 8.90
N MET A 54 7.54 -0.30 8.07
CA MET A 54 6.50 -0.55 7.09
C MET A 54 5.12 -0.71 7.75
N LEU A 55 4.17 0.13 7.35
CA LEU A 55 2.76 0.07 7.74
C LEU A 55 1.92 -0.63 6.67
N TYR A 56 2.15 -0.30 5.40
CA TYR A 56 1.39 -0.84 4.29
C TYR A 56 2.24 -0.96 3.02
N LEU A 57 1.87 -1.91 2.17
CA LEU A 57 2.33 -2.04 0.79
C LEU A 57 1.14 -1.86 -0.14
N ILE A 58 1.22 -0.93 -1.08
CA ILE A 58 0.27 -0.81 -2.18
C ILE A 58 0.88 -1.52 -3.37
N THR A 59 0.24 -2.58 -3.87
CA THR A 59 0.62 -3.22 -5.13
C THR A 59 -0.47 -3.01 -6.17
N TRP A 60 -0.13 -3.12 -7.45
CA TRP A 60 -1.13 -3.12 -8.52
C TRP A 60 -0.75 -4.08 -9.62
N THR A 61 -1.78 -4.69 -10.22
CA THR A 61 -1.61 -5.40 -11.48
C THR A 61 -1.97 -4.43 -12.60
N ARG A 62 -0.99 -4.07 -13.43
CA ARG A 62 -1.29 -3.51 -14.74
C ARG A 62 -2.04 -4.61 -15.50
N ASP A 63 -3.27 -4.31 -15.93
CA ASP A 63 -3.87 -5.08 -17.02
C ASP A 63 -2.97 -4.81 -18.22
N ASP A 64 -2.12 -5.76 -18.57
CA ASP A 64 -1.40 -5.75 -19.84
C ASP A 64 -2.48 -5.99 -20.91
N ASN A 65 -2.80 -4.94 -21.67
CA ASN A 65 -3.71 -5.01 -22.80
C ASN A 65 -2.92 -5.01 -24.10
#